data_AF-A0A940P394-F1
#
_entry.id   AF-A0A940P394-F1
#
_cell.length_a   1.000
_cell.length_b   1.000
_cell.length_c   1.000
_cell.angle_alpha   90.00
_cell.angle_beta   90.00
_cell.angle_gamma   90.00
#
_symmetry.space_group_name_H-M   'P 1'
#
loop_
_entity.id
_entity.type
_entity.pdbx_description
1 polymer ?
#
loop_
_entity_poly.entity_id
_entity_poly.type
_entity_poly.pdbx_seq_one_letter_code
_entity_poly.pdbx_strand_id
1 'polypeptide(L)'
;MTEIFTASSLEEAKQMAADAFGVPASDIDFKVIDEPKRSLLGGLFGKKEEFRVEATYTAPAAETAEAPAYEAPAEEAEPELTADDADAAAEGADEAESKEISPEIQLEKMAIGAAYLEQVLAQL
;
A
#
# COMPACT_ATOMS: atom_id res chain seq x y z
N MET A 1 -13.98 -13.77 13.38
CA MET A 1 -14.85 -12.84 12.63
C MET A 1 -14.11 -12.45 11.36
N THR A 2 -14.80 -12.28 10.23
CA THR A 2 -14.18 -11.96 8.94
C THR A 2 -14.96 -10.86 8.24
N GLU A 3 -14.27 -9.84 7.74
CA GLU A 3 -14.83 -8.71 6.98
C GLU A 3 -13.92 -8.30 5.81
N ILE A 4 -14.46 -7.58 4.84
CA ILE A 4 -13.70 -7.07 3.68
C ILE A 4 -13.61 -5.55 3.78
N PHE A 5 -12.39 -5.04 3.80
CA PHE A 5 -12.09 -3.62 3.85
C PHE A 5 -11.60 -3.15 2.49
N THR A 6 -12.05 -1.97 2.09
CA THR A 6 -11.69 -1.34 0.82
C THR A 6 -11.04 0.01 1.06
N ALA A 7 -9.84 0.23 0.51
CA ALA A 7 -9.12 1.50 0.66
C ALA A 7 -8.24 1.82 -0.54
N SER A 8 -7.68 3.04 -0.59
CA SER A 8 -6.80 3.46 -1.68
C SER A 8 -5.41 2.83 -1.59
N SER A 9 -5.05 2.27 -0.43
CA SER A 9 -3.78 1.59 -0.16
C SER A 9 -3.99 0.34 0.69
N LEU A 10 -3.06 -0.62 0.60
CA LEU A 10 -3.07 -1.81 1.46
C LEU A 10 -2.95 -1.44 2.95
N GLU A 11 -2.14 -0.45 3.27
CA GLU A 11 -1.89 -0.06 4.66
C GLU A 11 -3.14 0.56 5.30
N GLU A 12 -3.85 1.44 4.59
CA GLU A 12 -5.15 1.93 5.04
C GLU A 12 -6.14 0.79 5.26
N ALA A 13 -6.27 -0.14 4.31
CA ALA A 13 -7.24 -1.24 4.44
C ALA A 13 -6.98 -2.09 5.69
N LYS A 14 -5.71 -2.29 6.05
CA LYS A 14 -5.31 -2.99 7.27
C LYS A 14 -5.60 -2.18 8.53
N GLN A 15 -5.32 -0.87 8.52
CA GLN A 15 -5.64 0.00 9.66
C GLN A 15 -7.15 0.09 9.89
N MET A 16 -7.94 0.25 8.83
CA MET A 16 -9.41 0.26 8.92
C MET A 16 -9.96 -1.02 9.56
N ALA A 17 -9.35 -2.16 9.24
CA ALA A 17 -9.72 -3.41 9.88
C ALA A 17 -9.33 -3.44 11.37
N ALA A 18 -8.13 -2.98 11.71
CA ALA A 18 -7.68 -2.88 13.10
C ALA A 18 -8.62 -1.98 13.94
N ASP A 19 -9.00 -0.83 13.39
CA ASP A 19 -9.95 0.10 14.02
C ASP A 19 -11.35 -0.51 14.15
N ALA A 20 -11.82 -1.21 13.11
CA ALA A 20 -13.13 -1.86 13.11
C ALA A 20 -13.22 -3.03 14.09
N PHE A 21 -12.16 -3.83 14.20
CA PHE A 21 -12.10 -4.95 15.13
C PHE A 21 -11.67 -4.53 16.54
N GLY A 22 -11.08 -3.34 16.72
CA GLY A 22 -10.57 -2.85 17.99
C GLY A 22 -9.35 -3.63 18.51
N VAL A 23 -8.59 -4.25 17.61
CA VAL A 23 -7.40 -5.06 17.91
C VAL A 23 -6.25 -4.61 17.01
N PRO A 24 -4.98 -4.77 17.43
CA PRO A 24 -3.86 -4.37 16.58
C PRO A 24 -3.83 -5.18 15.29
N ALA A 25 -3.36 -4.57 14.20
CA ALA A 25 -3.22 -5.22 12.89
C ALA A 25 -2.39 -6.53 12.96
N SER A 26 -1.48 -6.65 13.92
CA SER A 26 -0.69 -7.88 14.15
C SER A 26 -1.52 -9.10 14.55
N ASP A 27 -2.72 -8.90 15.14
CA ASP A 27 -3.61 -9.98 15.57
C ASP A 27 -4.65 -10.36 14.50
N ILE A 28 -4.59 -9.73 13.31
CA ILE A 28 -5.55 -9.91 12.23
C ILE A 28 -4.86 -10.57 11.03
N ASP A 29 -5.45 -11.66 10.53
CA ASP A 29 -5.03 -12.29 9.29
C ASP A 29 -5.58 -11.52 8.09
N PHE A 30 -4.67 -10.92 7.31
CA PHE A 30 -5.01 -10.16 6.11
C PHE A 30 -4.75 -10.94 4.82
N LYS A 31 -5.76 -10.97 3.95
CA LYS A 31 -5.67 -11.54 2.61
C LYS A 31 -6.13 -10.52 1.57
N VAL A 32 -5.21 -10.11 0.70
CA VAL A 32 -5.53 -9.22 -0.42
C VAL A 32 -6.30 -10.02 -1.47
N ILE A 33 -7.53 -9.61 -1.74
CA ILE A 33 -8.41 -10.27 -2.74
C ILE A 33 -8.43 -9.51 -4.06
N ASP A 34 -8.21 -8.19 -4.03
CA ASP A 34 -8.15 -7.35 -5.22
C ASP A 34 -7.04 -6.31 -5.06
N GLU A 35 -6.10 -6.33 -6.00
CA GLU A 35 -5.05 -5.33 -6.13
C GLU A 35 -5.41 -4.40 -7.29
N PRO A 36 -5.45 -3.07 -7.06
CA PRO A 36 -5.69 -2.10 -8.10
C PRO A 36 -4.59 -2.18 -9.15
N LYS A 37 -4.91 -2.84 -10.26
CA LYS A 37 -4.04 -2.86 -11.43
C LYS A 37 -4.14 -1.52 -12.12
N ARG A 38 -3.26 -0.59 -11.73
CA ARG A 38 -2.95 0.63 -12.48
C ARG A 38 -2.64 0.24 -13.92
N SER A 39 -3.67 0.21 -14.76
CA SER A 39 -3.50 -0.07 -16.17
C SER A 39 -2.72 1.10 -16.76
N LEU A 40 -1.50 0.83 -17.23
CA LEU A 40 -0.62 1.81 -17.90
C LEU A 40 -1.26 2.50 -19.13
N LEU A 41 -2.46 2.08 -19.54
CA LEU A 41 -3.23 2.57 -20.68
C LEU A 41 -4.69 2.95 -20.28
N GLY A 42 -5.00 3.09 -18.98
CA GLY A 42 -6.39 3.03 -18.49
C GLY A 42 -6.95 4.27 -17.79
N GLY A 43 -6.22 5.39 -17.73
CA GLY A 43 -6.56 6.55 -16.89
C GLY A 43 -7.80 7.38 -17.27
N LEU A 44 -8.68 6.93 -18.18
CA LEU A 44 -9.79 7.74 -18.70
C LEU A 44 -11.19 7.21 -18.36
N PHE A 45 -11.32 5.98 -17.83
CA PHE A 45 -12.64 5.39 -17.52
C PHE A 45 -12.77 4.97 -16.05
N GLY A 46 -12.79 5.98 -15.17
CA GLY A 46 -13.93 6.17 -14.27
C GLY A 46 -14.18 5.18 -13.12
N LYS A 47 -13.20 4.43 -12.62
CA LYS A 47 -13.35 3.70 -11.35
C LYS A 47 -12.19 4.01 -10.41
N LYS A 48 -12.52 4.37 -9.15
CA LYS A 48 -11.54 4.45 -8.08
C LYS A 48 -10.92 3.07 -7.91
N GLU A 49 -9.63 3.00 -8.15
CA GLU A 49 -8.85 1.80 -7.98
C GLU A 49 -8.61 1.63 -6.48
N GLU A 50 -9.39 0.75 -5.84
CA GLU A 50 -9.34 0.50 -4.40
C GLU A 50 -8.84 -0.92 -4.15
N PHE A 51 -7.89 -1.07 -3.23
CA PHE A 51 -7.50 -2.36 -2.68
C PHE A 51 -8.68 -2.96 -1.93
N ARG A 52 -8.84 -4.27 -2.04
CA ARG A 52 -9.79 -5.02 -1.23
C ARG A 52 -9.03 -6.07 -0.44
N VAL A 53 -9.17 -6.01 0.88
CA VAL A 53 -8.49 -6.88 1.83
C VAL A 53 -9.54 -7.58 2.67
N GLU A 54 -9.58 -8.90 2.60
CA GLU A 54 -10.30 -9.74 3.55
C GLU A 54 -9.47 -9.81 4.83
N ALA A 55 -10.09 -9.47 5.96
CA ALA A 55 -9.47 -9.44 7.27
C ALA A 55 -10.20 -10.41 8.18
N THR A 56 -9.48 -11.36 8.75
CA THR A 56 -10.00 -12.37 9.67
C THR A 56 -9.35 -12.21 11.03
N TYR A 57 -10.17 -11.90 12.04
CA TYR A 57 -9.76 -11.93 13.43
C TYR A 57 -10.20 -13.24 14.07
N THR A 58 -9.23 -14.06 14.49
CA THR A 58 -9.48 -15.22 15.34
C THR A 58 -8.97 -14.89 16.72
N ALA A 59 -9.87 -14.74 17.69
CA ALA A 59 -9.46 -14.53 19.07
C ALA A 59 -8.52 -15.68 19.47
N PRO A 60 -7.26 -15.40 19.87
CA PRO A 60 -6.40 -16.45 20.38
C PRO A 60 -7.15 -17.08 21.56
N ALA A 61 -7.31 -18.40 21.54
CA ALA A 61 -7.88 -19.12 22.66
C ALA A 61 -6.96 -18.85 23.86
N ALA A 62 -7.34 -17.88 24.68
CA ALA A 62 -6.57 -17.44 25.82
C ALA A 62 -6.41 -18.62 26.77
N GLU A 63 -5.22 -19.21 26.81
CA GLU A 63 -4.71 -19.73 28.08
C GLU A 63 -4.72 -18.53 29.04
N THR A 64 -5.54 -18.66 30.06
CA THR A 64 -5.84 -17.64 31.07
C THR A 64 -4.56 -17.09 31.69
N ALA A 65 -4.10 -15.93 31.22
CA ALA A 65 -3.23 -15.04 31.97
C ALA A 65 -4.11 -13.93 32.56
N GLU A 66 -4.33 -14.05 33.86
CA GLU A 66 -5.11 -13.20 34.74
C GLU A 66 -4.79 -11.70 34.55
N ALA A 67 -5.85 -10.88 34.45
CA ALA A 67 -5.77 -9.43 34.45
C ALA A 67 -5.13 -8.88 35.73
N PRO A 68 -4.76 -7.59 35.74
CA PRO A 68 -5.59 -6.75 36.60
C PRO A 68 -6.18 -5.56 35.84
N ALA A 69 -7.48 -5.41 36.06
CA ALA A 69 -8.21 -4.18 35.83
C ALA A 69 -7.50 -3.00 36.52
N TYR A 70 -7.32 -1.90 35.79
CA TYR A 70 -7.27 -0.59 36.40
C TYR A 70 -8.18 0.34 35.58
N GLU A 71 -9.28 0.71 36.20
CA GLU A 71 -10.21 1.74 35.74
C GLU A 71 -9.47 3.07 35.51
N ALA A 72 -9.89 3.78 34.46
CA ALA A 72 -9.48 5.16 34.19
C ALA A 72 -9.86 6.09 35.36
N PRO A 73 -9.11 7.19 35.54
CA PRO A 73 -9.75 8.45 35.19
C PRO A 73 -8.86 9.38 34.34
N ALA A 74 -9.51 10.07 33.41
CA ALA A 74 -9.00 11.24 32.71
C ALA A 74 -8.67 12.38 33.71
N GLU A 75 -7.52 13.05 33.54
CA GLU A 75 -7.37 14.52 33.52
C GLU A 75 -5.88 14.90 33.24
N GLU A 76 -5.66 15.55 32.09
CA GLU A 76 -4.78 16.72 31.87
C GLU A 76 -3.33 16.76 32.42
N ALA A 77 -2.36 16.64 31.50
CA ALA A 77 -1.22 17.55 31.45
C ALA A 77 -0.74 17.69 29.99
N GLU A 78 -0.86 18.92 29.51
CA GLU A 78 -0.44 19.49 28.24
C GLU A 78 1.09 19.39 27.97
N PRO A 79 1.55 19.70 26.74
CA PRO A 79 2.65 19.04 26.06
C PRO A 79 4.01 19.68 26.33
N GLU A 80 5.05 18.86 26.51
CA GLU A 80 6.43 19.33 26.39
C GLU A 80 6.91 19.16 24.94
N LEU A 81 6.77 20.25 24.20
CA LEU A 81 7.55 20.56 23.01
C LEU A 81 9.03 20.65 23.39
N THR A 82 9.87 19.74 22.90
CA THR A 82 11.26 20.07 22.61
C THR A 82 11.41 20.15 21.10
N ALA A 83 11.15 21.33 20.57
CA ALA A 83 11.68 21.78 19.30
C ALA A 83 13.04 22.44 19.59
N ASP A 84 14.09 21.84 19.06
CA ASP A 84 15.37 22.40 18.56
C ASP A 84 16.26 21.17 18.33
N ASP A 85 16.78 20.88 17.14
CA ASP A 85 17.35 21.81 16.19
C ASP A 85 17.14 21.28 14.77
N ALA A 86 16.66 22.17 13.91
CA ALA A 86 16.69 22.00 12.48
C ALA A 86 18.13 22.14 11.97
N ASP A 87 18.32 21.64 10.75
CA ASP A 87 19.38 22.06 9.82
C ASP A 87 20.69 21.27 9.82
N ALA A 88 20.64 20.14 9.11
CA ALA A 88 21.62 19.92 8.05
C ALA A 88 20.87 19.44 6.82
N ALA A 89 20.46 20.41 6.02
CA ALA A 89 19.91 20.22 4.71
C ALA A 89 20.89 19.50 3.76
N ALA A 90 20.26 18.91 2.74
CA ALA A 90 20.69 18.87 1.35
C ALA A 90 21.43 17.60 0.85
N GLU A 91 20.66 16.89 0.02
CA GLU A 91 21.05 16.20 -1.22
C GLU A 91 21.85 14.90 -1.11
N GLY A 92 21.45 13.80 -1.72
CA GLY A 92 20.45 13.53 -2.74
C GLY A 92 20.65 12.10 -3.28
N ALA A 93 19.95 11.80 -4.37
CA ALA A 93 19.96 10.55 -5.15
C ALA A 93 19.11 9.43 -4.53
N ASP A 94 17.86 9.28 -4.95
CA ASP A 94 17.49 8.58 -6.21
C ASP A 94 17.94 7.12 -6.15
N GLU A 95 17.14 6.32 -5.44
CA GLU A 95 17.08 4.87 -5.65
C GLU A 95 15.78 4.57 -6.40
N ALA A 96 15.59 5.27 -7.53
CA ALA A 96 14.94 4.66 -8.66
C ALA A 96 15.99 3.70 -9.24
N GLU A 97 15.68 2.41 -9.27
CA GLU A 97 16.46 1.44 -10.03
C GLU A 97 16.28 1.72 -11.55
N SER A 98 16.79 2.87 -12.01
CA SER A 98 17.22 3.10 -13.37
C SER A 98 18.52 2.33 -13.55
N LYS A 99 18.41 1.01 -13.73
CA LYS A 99 19.39 0.36 -14.59
C LYS A 99 19.09 0.85 -15.99
N GLU A 100 19.84 1.87 -16.40
CA GLU A 100 19.84 2.46 -17.74
C GLU A 100 19.61 1.36 -18.79
N ILE A 101 18.42 1.35 -19.38
CA ILE A 101 18.17 0.53 -20.56
C ILE A 101 19.09 1.11 -21.63
N SER A 102 20.18 0.41 -21.93
CA SER A 102 21.18 0.86 -22.90
C SER A 102 20.50 1.35 -24.17
N PRO A 103 20.99 2.41 -24.82
CA PRO A 103 20.36 3.00 -26.00
C PRO A 103 20.14 1.96 -27.12
N GLU A 104 20.98 0.92 -27.17
CA GLU A 104 20.82 -0.23 -28.06
C GLU A 104 19.53 -1.02 -27.78
N ILE A 105 19.18 -1.27 -26.52
CA ILE A 105 17.96 -1.97 -26.14
C ILE A 105 16.71 -1.11 -26.42
N GLN A 106 16.81 0.21 -26.27
CA GLN A 106 15.72 1.12 -26.65
C GLN A 106 15.52 1.16 -28.17
N LEU A 107 16.62 1.21 -28.92
CA LEU A 107 16.60 1.18 -30.38
C LEU A 107 16.03 -0.14 -30.92
N GLU A 108 16.42 -1.27 -30.31
CA GLU A 108 15.91 -2.60 -30.68
C GLU A 108 14.40 -2.71 -30.43
N LYS A 109 13.91 -2.21 -29.30
CA LYS A 109 12.47 -2.17 -29.00
C LYS A 109 11.69 -1.29 -29.98
N MET A 110 12.24 -0.14 -30.37
CA MET A 110 11.64 0.71 -31.40
C MET A 110 11.62 0.04 -32.77
N ALA A 111 12.70 -0.65 -33.15
CA ALA A 111 12.78 -1.39 -34.41
C ALA A 111 11.77 -2.55 -34.46
N ILE A 112 11.62 -3.30 -33.37
CA ILE A 112 10.61 -4.36 -33.26
C ILE A 112 9.20 -3.78 -33.40
N GLY A 113 8.91 -2.66 -32.74
CA GLY A 113 7.62 -1.97 -32.86
C GLY A 113 7.33 -1.50 -34.29
N ALA A 114 8.32 -0.92 -34.96
CA ALA A 114 8.20 -0.50 -36.36
C ALA A 114 7.94 -1.68 -37.30
N ALA A 115 8.69 -2.78 -37.16
CA ALA A 115 8.52 -3.98 -37.98
C ALA A 115 7.14 -4.63 -37.78
N TYR A 116 6.62 -4.66 -36.55
CA TYR A 116 5.27 -5.15 -36.28
C TYR A 116 4.20 -4.29 -36.95
N LEU A 117 4.34 -2.96 -36.89
CA LEU A 117 3.41 -2.05 -37.55
C LEU A 117 3.44 -2.22 -39.08
N GLU A 118 4.63 -2.37 -39.69
CA GLU A 118 4.75 -2.68 -41.12
C GLU A 118 4.10 -4.01 -41.47
N GLN A 119 4.28 -5.04 -40.65
CA GLN A 119 3.64 -6.35 -40.85
C GLN A 119 2.11 -6.26 -40.80
N VAL A 120 1.56 -5.50 -39.85
CA VAL A 120 0.11 -5.30 -39.74
C VAL A 120 -0.42 -4.52 -40.95
N LEU A 121 0.29 -3.48 -41.38
CA LEU A 121 -0.09 -2.70 -42.56
C LEU A 121 -0.01 -3.50 -43.86
N ALA A 122 0.91 -4.45 -43.97
CA ALA A 122 1.04 -5.32 -45.13
C ALA A 122 -0.07 -6.39 -45.25
N GLN A 123 -0.88 -6.59 -44.21
CA GLN A 123 -2.01 -7.53 -44.20
C GLN A 123 -3.37 -6.88 -44.51
N LEU A 124 -3.39 -5.55 -44.69
CA LEU A 124 -4.57 -4.77 -45.08
C LEU A 124 -4.58 -4.51 -46.59
#